data_AF-A0A8S9LEJ5-F1
#
_entry.id   AF-A0A8S9LEJ5-F1
#
_cell.length_a   1.000
_cell.length_b   1.000
_cell.length_c   1.000
_cell.angle_alpha   90.00
_cell.angle_beta   90.00
_cell.angle_gamma   90.00
#
_symmetry.space_group_name_H-M   'P 1'
#
loop_
_entity.id
_entity.type
_entity.pdbx_description
1 polymer ?
#
loop_
_entity_poly.entity_id
_entity_poly.type
_entity_poly.pdbx_seq_one_letter_code
_entity_poly.pdbx_strand_id
1 'polypeptide(L)'
;MKILELVPGDSVAKMACVCAEMRCLASDDGLWKHKCLEEANHLVVNRSSVSWKAEFAAFWKQRQKVRSDMEISRRSVTSPGIIAQFRRQRRQR
;
A
#
# COMPACT_ATOMS: atom_id res chain seq x y z
N MET A 1 7.30 15.18 15.29
CA MET A 1 8.53 15.59 14.54
C MET A 1 8.10 15.89 13.11
N LYS A 2 8.12 17.15 12.68
CA LYS A 2 7.49 17.59 11.42
C LYS A 2 8.02 16.90 10.16
N ILE A 3 9.28 16.47 10.16
CA ILE A 3 9.88 15.76 9.02
C ILE A 3 9.14 14.45 8.75
N LEU A 4 8.82 13.67 9.78
CA LEU A 4 8.13 12.38 9.61
C LEU A 4 6.68 12.56 9.12
N GLU A 5 6.05 13.68 9.40
CA GLU A 5 4.72 14.03 8.87
C GLU A 5 4.75 14.23 7.35
N LEU A 6 5.88 14.66 6.78
CA LEU A 6 6.06 14.85 5.33
C LEU A 6 6.51 13.59 4.59
N VAL A 7 6.98 12.56 5.31
CA VAL A 7 7.51 11.32 4.71
C VAL A 7 6.39 10.28 4.55
N PRO A 8 6.25 9.58 3.42
CA PRO A 8 5.26 8.51 3.27
C PRO A 8 5.35 7.44 4.37
N GLY A 9 4.22 6.90 4.81
CA GLY A 9 4.16 5.98 5.95
C GLY A 9 4.99 4.70 5.75
N ASP A 10 5.13 4.21 4.52
CA ASP A 10 6.00 3.06 4.21
C ASP A 10 7.48 3.35 4.49
N SER A 11 7.89 4.59 4.24
CA SER A 11 9.26 5.05 4.44
C SER A 11 9.53 5.32 5.92
N VAL A 12 8.54 5.85 6.66
CA VAL A 12 8.58 5.93 8.13
C VAL A 12 8.76 4.55 8.76
N ALA A 13 8.02 3.53 8.27
CA ALA A 13 8.14 2.16 8.76
C ALA A 13 9.56 1.58 8.54
N LYS A 14 10.18 1.86 7.38
CA LYS A 14 11.57 1.45 7.10
C LYS A 14 12.56 2.18 8.00
N MET A 15 12.38 3.49 8.22
CA MET A 15 13.25 4.28 9.11
C MET A 15 13.23 3.75 10.54
N ALA A 16 12.06 3.30 11.02
CA ALA A 16 11.92 2.70 12.36
C ALA A 16 12.81 1.47 12.61
N CYS A 17 13.29 0.82 11.54
CA CYS A 17 14.17 -0.34 11.61
C CYS A 17 15.67 0.03 11.64
N VAL A 18 16.04 1.29 11.41
CA VAL A 18 17.45 1.71 11.27
C VAL A 18 18.18 1.77 12.60
N CYS A 19 17.58 2.38 13.62
CA CYS A 19 18.16 2.47 14.97
C CYS A 19 17.07 2.67 16.04
N ALA A 20 17.45 2.58 17.31
CA ALA A 20 16.51 2.73 18.43
C ALA A 20 15.87 4.13 18.46
N GLU A 21 16.63 5.18 18.14
CA GLU A 21 16.12 6.56 18.10
C GLU A 21 15.03 6.71 17.03
N MET A 22 15.26 6.21 15.81
CA MET A 22 14.26 6.23 14.75
C MET A 22 13.03 5.39 15.09
N ARG A 23 13.21 4.27 15.80
CA ARG A 23 12.10 3.45 16.29
C ARG A 23 11.24 4.19 17.31
N CYS A 24 11.86 4.92 18.23
CA CYS A 24 11.15 5.75 19.20
C CYS A 24 10.35 6.85 18.50
N LEU A 25 10.97 7.57 17.54
CA LEU A 25 10.29 8.60 16.76
C LEU A 25 9.12 8.05 15.95
N ALA A 26 9.24 6.85 15.38
CA ALA A 26 8.20 6.18 14.60
C ALA A 26 7.20 5.37 15.45
N SER A 27 7.20 5.51 16.78
CA SER A 27 6.23 4.88 17.68
C SER A 27 5.12 5.84 18.13
N ASP A 28 5.17 7.10 17.71
CA ASP A 28 4.14 8.10 17.96
C ASP A 28 2.82 7.72 17.28
N ASP A 29 1.77 7.50 18.06
CA ASP A 29 0.46 7.06 17.56
C ASP A 29 -0.29 8.19 16.81
N GLY A 30 -0.01 9.46 17.15
CA GLY A 30 -0.53 10.63 16.45
C GLY A 30 0.05 10.76 15.03
N LEU A 31 1.32 10.42 14.84
CA LEU A 31 1.95 10.30 13.54
C LEU A 31 1.21 9.26 12.68
N TRP A 32 0.95 8.06 13.22
CA TRP A 32 0.23 7.02 12.47
C TRP A 32 -1.22 7.38 12.20
N LYS A 33 -1.89 8.10 13.11
CA LYS A 33 -3.22 8.67 12.85
C LYS A 33 -3.19 9.61 11.65
N HIS A 34 -2.23 10.53 11.61
CA HIS A 34 -2.05 11.43 10.48
C HIS A 34 -1.79 10.66 9.17
N LYS A 35 -0.92 9.64 9.18
CA LYS A 35 -0.68 8.78 8.01
C LYS A 35 -1.92 8.02 7.55
N CYS A 36 -2.72 7.52 8.48
CA CYS A 36 -3.98 6.85 8.15
C CYS A 36 -4.98 7.81 7.52
N LEU A 37 -5.08 9.05 8.00
CA LEU A 37 -5.94 10.06 7.39
C LEU A 37 -5.44 10.44 5.99
N GLU A 38 -4.16 10.74 5.83
CA GLU A 38 -3.63 11.15 4.52
C GLU A 38 -3.64 10.02 3.48
N GLU A 39 -3.25 8.80 3.85
CA GLU A 39 -3.00 7.71 2.89
C GLU A 39 -4.10 6.63 2.87
N ALA A 40 -4.83 6.47 3.97
CA ALA A 40 -5.79 5.38 4.18
C ALA A 40 -7.22 5.87 4.44
N ASN A 41 -7.54 7.13 4.13
CA ASN A 41 -8.80 7.81 4.47
C ASN A 41 -10.07 6.98 4.18
N HIS A 42 -10.07 6.19 3.10
CA HIS A 42 -11.17 5.33 2.67
C HIS A 42 -11.46 4.13 3.60
N LEU A 43 -10.53 3.72 4.46
CA LEU A 43 -10.67 2.58 5.38
C LEU A 43 -10.89 3.01 6.84
N VAL A 44 -10.64 4.28 7.16
CA VAL A 44 -10.64 4.80 8.53
C VAL A 44 -12.06 5.12 9.05
N VAL A 45 -13.05 5.22 8.16
CA VAL A 45 -14.40 5.72 8.46
C VAL A 45 -15.18 4.91 9.52
N ASN A 46 -14.74 3.70 9.88
CA ASN A 46 -15.53 2.84 10.79
C ASN A 46 -14.70 1.98 11.76
N ARG A 47 -13.48 2.39 12.13
CA ARG A 47 -12.64 1.59 13.04
C ARG A 47 -12.30 2.34 14.33
N SER A 48 -12.81 1.84 15.45
CA SER A 48 -12.36 2.22 16.80
C SER A 48 -11.02 1.53 17.09
N SER A 49 -9.95 1.96 16.43
CA SER A 49 -8.66 1.27 16.57
C SER A 49 -7.99 1.64 17.90
N VAL A 50 -7.50 0.61 18.60
CA VAL A 50 -6.70 0.77 19.82
C VAL A 50 -5.25 1.18 19.50
N SER A 51 -4.81 1.07 18.23
CA SER A 51 -3.50 1.53 17.76
C SER A 51 -3.55 1.91 16.28
N TRP A 52 -3.28 3.18 15.97
CA TRP A 52 -3.27 3.69 14.59
C TRP A 52 -2.16 3.04 13.76
N LYS A 53 -1.05 2.66 14.41
CA LYS A 53 0.05 1.93 13.77
C LYS A 53 -0.41 0.56 13.25
N ALA A 54 -1.25 -0.14 14.01
CA ALA A 54 -1.80 -1.44 13.60
C ALA A 54 -2.75 -1.29 12.39
N GLU A 55 -3.58 -0.25 12.37
CA GLU A 55 -4.47 0.03 11.23
C GLU A 55 -3.68 0.38 9.98
N PHE A 56 -2.65 1.22 10.10
CA PHE A 56 -1.79 1.54 8.95
C PHE A 56 -1.14 0.27 8.38
N ALA A 57 -0.68 -0.63 9.26
CA ALA A 57 -0.12 -1.90 8.83
C ALA A 57 -1.15 -2.79 8.11
N ALA A 58 -2.40 -2.82 8.58
CA ALA A 58 -3.49 -3.55 7.92
C ALA A 58 -3.80 -2.98 6.52
N PHE A 59 -3.92 -1.65 6.41
CA PHE A 59 -4.08 -0.96 5.14
C PHE A 59 -2.95 -1.30 4.16
N TRP A 60 -1.69 -1.22 4.62
CA TRP A 60 -0.54 -1.47 3.76
C TRP A 60 -0.51 -2.90 3.22
N LYS A 61 -0.85 -3.89 4.05
CA LYS A 61 -0.99 -5.29 3.63
C LYS A 61 -2.07 -5.47 2.56
N GLN A 62 -3.22 -4.82 2.73
CA GLN A 62 -4.30 -4.86 1.74
C GLN A 62 -3.86 -4.23 0.41
N ARG A 63 -3.18 -3.08 0.46
CA ARG A 63 -2.64 -2.40 -0.72
C ARG A 63 -1.60 -3.25 -1.45
N GLN A 64 -0.74 -3.96 -0.72
CA GLN A 64 0.24 -4.87 -1.33
C GLN A 64 -0.45 -6.03 -2.05
N LYS A 65 -1.51 -6.61 -1.47
CA LYS A 65 -2.28 -7.67 -2.11
C LYS A 65 -2.91 -7.22 -3.43
N VAL A 66 -3.53 -6.04 -3.46
CA VAL A 66 -4.09 -5.49 -4.70
C VAL A 66 -3.01 -5.27 -5.76
N ARG A 67 -1.81 -4.82 -5.37
CA ARG A 67 -0.67 -4.68 -6.29
C ARG A 67 -0.23 -6.03 -6.87
N SER A 68 -0.10 -7.06 -6.03
CA SER A 68 0.28 -8.39 -6.52
C SER A 68 -0.78 -9.00 -7.43
N ASP A 69 -2.06 -8.87 -7.09
CA ASP A 69 -3.17 -9.40 -7.90
C ASP A 69 -3.23 -8.69 -9.27
N MET A 70 -3.02 -7.37 -9.28
CA MET A 70 -2.93 -6.60 -10.53
C MET A 70 -1.71 -6.99 -11.37
N GLU A 71 -0.57 -7.28 -10.73
CA GLU A 71 0.64 -7.72 -11.43
C GLU A 71 0.47 -9.10 -12.06
N ILE A 72 -0.15 -10.04 -11.33
CA ILE A 72 -0.52 -11.37 -11.85
C ILE A 72 -1.47 -11.22 -13.04
N SER A 73 -2.49 -10.38 -12.92
CA SER A 73 -3.44 -10.08 -14.00
C SER A 73 -2.75 -9.46 -15.23
N ARG A 74 -1.79 -8.54 -15.04
CA ARG A 74 -1.02 -7.99 -16.16
C ARG A 74 -0.23 -9.08 -16.88
N ARG A 75 0.43 -9.98 -16.15
CA ARG A 75 1.22 -11.09 -16.74
C ARG A 75 0.36 -12.10 -17.48
N SER A 76 -0.88 -12.33 -17.04
CA SER A 76 -1.80 -13.21 -17.77
C SER A 76 -2.29 -12.57 -19.08
N VAL A 77 -2.54 -11.25 -19.11
CA VAL A 77 -2.94 -10.53 -20.34
C VAL A 77 -1.83 -10.46 -21.39
N THR A 78 -0.55 -10.40 -20.98
CA THR A 78 0.61 -10.44 -21.90
C THR A 78 1.07 -11.85 -22.26
N SER A 79 0.38 -12.91 -21.81
CA SER A 79 0.70 -14.27 -22.25
C SER A 79 0.50 -14.40 -23.78
N PRO A 80 1.52 -14.85 -24.54
CA PRO A 80 1.47 -14.90 -26.01
C PRO A 80 0.24 -15.60 -26.61
N GLY A 81 -0.33 -16.56 -25.88
CA GLY A 81 -1.52 -17.30 -26.29
C GLY A 81 -2.80 -16.46 -26.38
N ILE A 82 -2.98 -15.46 -25.51
CA ILE A 82 -4.22 -14.64 -25.49
C ILE A 82 -4.18 -13.54 -26.56
N ILE A 83 -3.01 -12.94 -26.82
CA ILE A 83 -2.84 -11.94 -27.90
C ILE A 83 -3.04 -12.58 -29.28
N ALA A 84 -2.66 -13.85 -29.45
CA ALA A 84 -2.84 -14.58 -30.71
C ALA A 84 -4.32 -14.81 -31.07
N GLN A 85 -5.20 -15.03 -30.08
CA GLN A 85 -6.63 -15.23 -30.32
C GLN A 85 -7.30 -13.95 -30.84
N PHE A 86 -6.98 -12.78 -30.29
CA PHE A 86 -7.54 -11.51 -30.77
C PHE A 86 -7.07 -11.11 -32.17
N ARG A 87 -5.87 -11.53 -32.60
CA ARG A 87 -5.37 -11.25 -33.95
C ARG A 87 -5.99 -12.13 -35.03
N ARG A 88 -6.45 -13.35 -34.71
CA ARG A 88 -7.19 -14.19 -35.67
C ARG A 88 -8.60 -13.67 -35.95
N GLN A 89 -9.29 -13.11 -34.96
CA GLN A 89 -10.65 -12.60 -35.12
C GLN A 89 -10.75 -11.35 -36.03
N ARG A 90 -9.69 -10.53 -36.12
CA ARG A 90 -9.65 -9.33 -36.98
C ARG A 90 -9.29 -9.58 -38.44
N ARG A 91 -8.92 -10.81 -38.81
CA ARG A 91 -8.52 -11.15 -40.19
C ARG A 91 -9.66 -11.76 -41.03
N GLN A 92 -10.86 -11.85 -40.46
CA GLN A 92 -12.07 -12.41 -41.07
C GLN A 92 -13.21 -11.37 -41.18
N ARG A 93 -12.88 -10.08 -41.12
CA ARG A 93 -13.81 -8.98 -41.42
C ARG A 93 -13.24 -8.13 -42.54
#